data_AF-A0A1N6FME1-F1
#
_entry.id   AF-A0A1N6FME1-F1
#
_cell.length_a   1.000
_cell.length_b   1.000
_cell.length_c   1.000
_cell.angle_alpha   90.00
_cell.angle_beta   90.00
_cell.angle_gamma   90.00
#
_symmetry.space_group_name_H-M   'P 1'
#
loop_
_entity.id
_entity.type
_entity.pdbx_description
1 polymer ?
#
loop_
_entity_poly.entity_id
_entity_poly.type
_entity_poly.pdbx_seq_one_letter_code
_entity_poly.pdbx_strand_id
1 'polypeptide(L)'
;MKKSTVIILIIGLLILLFVDRCTTINLTTADIFRPKSYNHFKKLTQKPQSENFEIVPALGTFPILYNSAKNEFYLRNGQGLTKYDASGNLMISNDLNKEKYTSIFDFANFVPYVFAENGVYDFSGNRLIYSKFSKILNSKNELSDKEFKSIFEENYGQSNLVIYDTDRKVEYGRNCFPMYFQRGENWILMFSQKDDYRFSHQGNEVFESDTIGQIDFKGFPAKFSNQRLTVLKDVKTGLYSINQLGKEKIDDDYLNKYYTQILKEKKLDYQTDDKIKLLSRKKDDYYETGNPFSLPKWVTPSFINTAYYRLIYQNEKLFFKAKAVKMYDSPTAQNDLYLYELPKQFRTKSKLAFLDYGLDLGGYMDMTSGEIDPIVKNTGLYLIKPKKIYSSK
;
A
#
# COMPACT_ATOMS: atom_id res chain seq x y z
N MET A 1 41.87 12.16 -43.03
CA MET A 1 40.94 11.04 -43.33
C MET A 1 40.15 11.37 -44.58
N LYS A 2 40.00 10.41 -45.52
CA LYS A 2 39.18 10.61 -46.73
C LYS A 2 37.70 10.76 -46.33
N LYS A 3 36.93 11.60 -47.04
CA LYS A 3 35.48 11.79 -46.79
C LYS A 3 34.72 10.45 -46.71
N SER A 4 35.10 9.47 -47.53
CA SER A 4 34.53 8.13 -47.53
C SER A 4 34.74 7.37 -46.20
N THR A 5 35.89 7.53 -45.54
CA THR A 5 36.17 6.89 -44.24
C THR A 5 35.29 7.46 -43.13
N VAL A 6 35.06 8.78 -43.13
CA VAL A 6 34.18 9.45 -42.17
C VAL A 6 32.73 8.97 -42.35
N ILE A 7 32.26 8.88 -43.60
CA ILE A 7 30.91 8.40 -43.92
C ILE A 7 30.70 6.96 -43.43
N ILE A 8 31.65 6.06 -43.68
CA ILE A 8 31.56 4.66 -43.24
C ILE A 8 31.50 4.57 -41.71
N LEU A 9 32.31 5.35 -40.98
CA LEU A 9 32.28 5.38 -39.51
C LEU A 9 30.93 5.87 -38.98
N ILE A 10 30.35 6.92 -39.59
CA ILE A 10 29.03 7.43 -39.22
C ILE A 10 27.95 6.38 -39.47
N ILE A 11 27.95 5.74 -40.64
CA ILE A 11 26.98 4.67 -40.97
C ILE A 11 27.10 3.51 -39.98
N GLY A 12 28.33 3.07 -39.67
CA GLY A 12 28.57 2.02 -38.68
C GLY A 12 28.03 2.39 -37.30
N LEU A 13 28.25 3.64 -36.86
CA LEU A 13 27.72 4.14 -35.59
C LEU A 13 26.18 4.18 -35.60
N LEU A 14 25.56 4.62 -36.69
CA LEU A 14 24.10 4.63 -36.84
C LEU A 14 23.51 3.22 -36.79
N ILE A 15 24.16 2.24 -37.43
CA ILE A 15 23.75 0.83 -37.36
C ILE A 15 23.83 0.31 -35.92
N LEU A 16 24.93 0.59 -35.21
CA LEU A 16 25.08 0.17 -33.82
C LEU A 16 24.02 0.83 -32.92
N LEU A 17 23.73 2.11 -33.12
CA LEU A 17 22.68 2.81 -32.39
C LEU A 17 21.30 2.25 -32.73
N PHE A 18 21.03 1.93 -34.00
CA PHE A 18 19.78 1.30 -34.42
C PHE A 18 19.62 -0.08 -33.78
N VAL A 19 20.65 -0.93 -33.82
CA VAL A 19 20.64 -2.24 -33.17
C VAL A 19 20.38 -2.08 -31.67
N ASP A 20 21.12 -1.19 -30.99
CA ASP A 20 20.94 -0.97 -29.56
C ASP A 20 19.58 -0.37 -29.19
N ARG A 21 18.97 0.47 -30.04
CA ARG A 21 17.71 1.13 -29.70
C ARG A 21 16.50 0.31 -30.12
N CYS A 22 16.57 -0.38 -31.25
CA CYS A 22 15.45 -1.09 -31.88
C CYS A 22 15.41 -2.58 -31.60
N THR A 23 16.48 -3.17 -31.04
CA THR A 23 16.54 -4.61 -30.74
C THR A 23 16.76 -4.92 -29.26
N THR A 24 16.53 -6.17 -28.87
CA THR A 24 16.85 -6.70 -27.54
C THR A 24 18.36 -6.92 -27.36
N ILE A 25 19.18 -6.73 -28.41
CA ILE A 25 20.63 -6.78 -28.32
C ILE A 25 21.10 -5.68 -27.38
N ASN A 26 21.84 -6.09 -26.35
CA ASN A 26 22.35 -5.21 -25.31
C ASN A 26 23.72 -4.68 -25.74
N LEU A 27 23.81 -3.51 -26.40
CA LEU A 27 25.10 -2.87 -26.69
C LEU A 27 25.43 -1.85 -25.59
N THR A 28 24.56 -0.87 -25.33
CA THR A 28 24.75 0.12 -24.25
C THR A 28 24.43 -0.46 -22.86
N THR A 29 23.69 -1.57 -22.83
CA THR A 29 23.30 -2.31 -21.63
C THR A 29 23.99 -3.68 -21.53
N ALA A 30 25.10 -3.86 -22.25
CA ALA A 30 25.87 -5.10 -22.28
C ALA A 30 26.44 -5.47 -20.90
N ASP A 31 26.61 -6.78 -20.66
CA ASP A 31 27.25 -7.27 -19.44
C ASP A 31 28.71 -6.82 -19.32
N ILE A 32 29.41 -6.58 -20.44
CA ILE A 32 30.82 -6.14 -20.44
C ILE A 32 31.01 -4.75 -19.82
N PHE A 33 30.00 -3.88 -19.88
CA PHE A 33 30.03 -2.55 -19.27
C PHE A 33 29.50 -2.54 -17.83
N ARG A 34 29.06 -3.69 -17.30
CA ARG A 34 28.59 -3.82 -15.92
C ARG A 34 29.68 -4.37 -15.00
N PRO A 35 29.74 -3.92 -13.73
CA PRO A 35 30.56 -4.58 -12.72
C PRO A 35 30.17 -6.05 -12.56
N LYS A 36 31.14 -6.95 -12.50
CA LYS A 36 30.91 -8.40 -12.29
C LYS A 36 30.10 -8.69 -11.02
N SER A 37 30.20 -7.82 -10.02
CA SER A 37 29.43 -7.93 -8.76
C SER A 37 27.91 -7.94 -8.96
N TYR A 38 27.40 -7.39 -10.07
CA TYR A 38 25.96 -7.32 -10.33
C TYR A 38 25.36 -8.70 -10.61
N ASN A 39 26.18 -9.68 -11.03
CA ASN A 39 25.74 -11.06 -11.21
C ASN A 39 25.26 -11.70 -9.89
N HIS A 40 25.76 -11.20 -8.76
CA HIS A 40 25.39 -11.68 -7.42
C HIS A 40 24.17 -10.94 -6.83
N PHE A 41 23.59 -9.97 -7.54
CA PHE A 41 22.38 -9.30 -7.06
C PHE A 41 21.23 -10.31 -7.00
N LYS A 42 20.59 -10.36 -5.83
CA LYS A 42 19.48 -11.25 -5.53
C LYS A 42 18.16 -10.66 -6.04
N LYS A 43 17.22 -11.51 -6.44
CA LYS A 43 15.81 -11.10 -6.59
C LYS A 43 15.23 -10.77 -5.21
N LEU A 44 14.16 -9.98 -5.14
CA LEU A 44 13.49 -9.66 -3.86
C LEU A 44 13.06 -10.93 -3.10
N THR A 45 12.53 -11.93 -3.80
CA THR A 45 12.15 -13.24 -3.24
C THR A 45 13.33 -14.05 -2.66
N GLN A 46 14.56 -13.73 -3.05
CA GLN A 46 15.78 -14.39 -2.56
C GLN A 46 16.37 -13.73 -1.31
N LYS A 47 15.63 -12.81 -0.68
CA LYS A 47 16.01 -12.08 0.53
C LYS A 47 17.35 -11.35 0.41
N PRO A 48 17.41 -10.23 -0.36
CA PRO A 48 18.57 -9.34 -0.39
C PRO A 48 18.91 -8.84 1.02
N GLN A 49 20.21 -8.67 1.30
CA GLN A 49 20.72 -8.41 2.64
C GLN A 49 21.91 -7.44 2.60
N SER A 50 22.04 -6.60 3.64
CA SER A 50 23.25 -5.81 3.95
C SER A 50 23.93 -6.38 5.20
N GLU A 51 24.55 -5.57 6.05
CA GLU A 51 25.11 -6.04 7.32
C GLU A 51 23.98 -6.29 8.32
N ASN A 52 23.17 -5.26 8.59
CA ASN A 52 22.14 -5.31 9.64
C ASN A 52 20.72 -5.47 9.11
N PHE A 53 20.48 -5.33 7.80
CA PHE A 53 19.13 -5.38 7.23
C PHE A 53 18.94 -6.52 6.25
N GLU A 54 17.69 -6.95 6.14
CA GLU A 54 17.20 -7.85 5.10
C GLU A 54 15.89 -7.37 4.50
N ILE A 55 15.67 -7.69 3.23
CA ILE A 55 14.39 -7.52 2.56
C ILE A 55 13.70 -8.88 2.52
N VAL A 56 12.49 -8.99 3.08
CA VAL A 56 11.72 -10.24 3.10
C VAL A 56 10.27 -9.98 2.68
N PRO A 57 9.55 -10.96 2.10
CA PRO A 57 8.14 -10.78 1.79
C PRO A 57 7.32 -10.39 3.04
N ALA A 58 6.39 -9.46 2.88
CA ALA A 58 5.38 -9.13 3.86
C ALA A 58 4.15 -10.03 3.66
N LEU A 59 3.40 -10.27 4.72
CA LEU A 59 2.11 -10.95 4.73
C LEU A 59 1.03 -9.89 4.95
N GLY A 60 0.08 -9.83 4.02
CA GLY A 60 -0.94 -8.80 3.98
C GLY A 60 -0.71 -7.78 2.86
N THR A 61 -1.62 -6.82 2.79
CA THR A 61 -1.71 -5.80 1.75
C THR A 61 -2.06 -4.45 2.36
N PHE A 62 -2.21 -3.43 1.53
CA PHE A 62 -2.57 -2.08 1.93
C PHE A 62 -3.95 -2.03 2.63
N PRO A 63 -4.18 -1.01 3.49
CA PRO A 63 -3.21 0.00 3.93
C PRO A 63 -2.12 -0.59 4.83
N ILE A 64 -0.99 0.12 4.92
CA ILE A 64 0.07 -0.13 5.91
C ILE A 64 -0.03 0.97 6.96
N LEU A 65 -0.33 0.58 8.19
CA LEU A 65 -0.63 1.50 9.28
C LEU A 65 0.28 1.25 10.48
N TYR A 66 0.63 2.30 11.21
CA TYR A 66 1.55 2.27 12.35
C TYR A 66 0.88 2.72 13.64
N ASN A 67 1.02 1.93 14.70
CA ASN A 67 0.62 2.31 16.05
C ASN A 67 1.80 2.94 16.79
N SER A 68 1.76 4.25 17.01
CA SER A 68 2.84 4.99 17.68
C SER A 68 2.97 4.73 19.18
N ALA A 69 1.89 4.26 19.83
CA ALA A 69 1.87 3.95 21.26
C ALA A 69 2.50 2.58 21.55
N LYS A 70 2.24 1.59 20.70
CA LYS A 70 2.75 0.22 20.86
C LYS A 70 3.96 -0.11 19.98
N ASN A 71 4.27 0.76 19.01
CA ASN A 71 5.35 0.58 18.05
C ASN A 71 5.16 -0.67 17.18
N GLU A 72 3.97 -0.79 16.59
CA GLU A 72 3.52 -1.97 15.85
C GLU A 72 2.94 -1.55 14.50
N PHE A 73 2.89 -2.47 13.55
CA PHE A 73 2.37 -2.23 12.20
C PHE A 73 1.20 -3.14 11.88
N TYR A 74 0.25 -2.62 11.14
CA TYR A 74 -0.99 -3.28 10.76
C TYR A 74 -1.16 -3.24 9.25
N LEU A 75 -1.43 -4.39 8.66
CA LEU A 75 -1.71 -4.57 7.25
C LEU A 75 -3.03 -5.30 7.11
N ARG A 76 -3.73 -5.06 6.00
CA ARG A 76 -4.91 -5.84 5.64
C ARG A 76 -4.52 -7.28 5.36
N ASN A 77 -5.32 -8.24 5.79
CA ASN A 77 -5.18 -9.64 5.38
C ASN A 77 -6.57 -10.17 5.02
N GLY A 78 -6.98 -10.03 3.77
CA GLY A 78 -8.33 -10.35 3.30
C GLY A 78 -9.44 -9.69 4.14
N GLN A 79 -10.18 -10.47 4.93
CA GLN A 79 -11.20 -10.03 5.90
C GLN A 79 -10.68 -9.96 7.35
N GLY A 80 -9.38 -9.90 7.58
CA GLY A 80 -8.79 -9.60 8.89
C GLY A 80 -7.54 -8.72 8.78
N LEU A 81 -6.66 -8.81 9.78
CA LEU A 81 -5.42 -8.04 9.87
C LEU A 81 -4.20 -8.94 10.01
N THR A 82 -3.09 -8.47 9.47
CA THR A 82 -1.75 -8.90 9.85
C THR A 82 -1.09 -7.82 10.71
N LYS A 83 -0.47 -8.24 11.80
CA LYS A 83 0.23 -7.39 12.75
C LYS A 83 1.72 -7.75 12.83
N TYR A 84 2.59 -6.75 12.76
CA TYR A 84 4.03 -6.85 12.99
C TYR A 84 4.48 -6.04 14.19
N ASP A 85 5.52 -6.51 14.88
CA ASP A 85 6.23 -5.71 15.87
C ASP A 85 7.18 -4.69 15.20
N ALA A 86 7.84 -3.86 16.02
CA ALA A 86 8.83 -2.88 15.58
C ALA A 86 10.05 -3.45 14.83
N SER A 87 10.31 -4.75 14.96
CA SER A 87 11.42 -5.45 14.32
C SER A 87 10.99 -6.22 13.06
N GLY A 88 9.71 -6.15 12.68
CA GLY A 88 9.16 -6.89 11.55
C GLY A 88 8.98 -8.38 11.82
N ASN A 89 8.79 -8.78 13.08
CA ASN A 89 8.31 -10.12 13.43
C ASN A 89 6.79 -10.15 13.36
N LEU A 90 6.25 -11.22 12.77
CA LEU A 90 4.81 -11.46 12.70
C LEU A 90 4.27 -11.78 14.10
N MET A 91 3.29 -11.01 14.56
CA MET A 91 2.63 -11.20 15.86
C MET A 91 1.27 -11.90 15.70
N ILE A 92 0.43 -11.41 14.80
CA ILE A 92 -0.92 -11.91 14.53
C ILE A 92 -1.14 -11.90 13.03
N SER A 93 -1.80 -12.91 12.47
CA SER A 93 -2.27 -12.89 11.10
C SER A 93 -3.50 -13.78 10.94
N ASN A 94 -4.64 -13.14 10.72
CA ASN A 94 -5.92 -13.83 10.60
C ASN A 94 -6.71 -13.17 9.48
N ASP A 95 -7.23 -13.97 8.54
CA ASP A 95 -8.04 -13.50 7.41
C ASP A 95 -9.52 -13.39 7.76
N LEU A 96 -10.01 -13.98 8.86
CA LEU A 96 -11.42 -13.98 9.29
C LEU A 96 -12.47 -14.23 8.19
N ASN A 97 -12.09 -14.87 7.07
CA ASN A 97 -12.95 -15.15 5.91
C ASN A 97 -14.22 -15.97 6.19
N LYS A 98 -14.33 -16.57 7.38
CA LYS A 98 -15.53 -17.27 7.86
C LYS A 98 -16.58 -16.33 8.45
N GLU A 99 -16.20 -15.09 8.76
CA GLU A 99 -17.14 -14.07 9.21
C GLU A 99 -18.00 -13.61 8.05
N LYS A 100 -19.30 -13.52 8.28
CA LYS A 100 -20.26 -13.14 7.24
C LYS A 100 -20.13 -11.67 6.83
N TYR A 101 -19.67 -10.84 7.76
CA TYR A 101 -19.49 -9.41 7.60
C TYR A 101 -18.21 -8.99 8.31
N THR A 102 -17.37 -8.22 7.64
CA THR A 102 -16.25 -7.52 8.27
C THR A 102 -16.07 -6.15 7.63
N SER A 103 -15.90 -5.12 8.45
CA SER A 103 -15.70 -3.73 8.01
C SER A 103 -14.35 -3.45 7.33
N ILE A 104 -13.57 -4.48 7.01
CA ILE A 104 -12.16 -4.35 6.60
C ILE A 104 -12.02 -3.88 5.17
N PHE A 105 -13.09 -3.92 4.39
CA PHE A 105 -12.95 -3.72 2.95
C PHE A 105 -12.34 -2.38 2.57
N ASP A 106 -12.38 -1.36 3.45
CA ASP A 106 -11.75 -0.07 3.16
C ASP A 106 -10.96 0.64 4.28
N PHE A 107 -10.84 0.10 5.51
CA PHE A 107 -10.20 0.83 6.63
C PHE A 107 -10.57 2.32 6.66
N ALA A 108 -11.87 2.62 6.55
CA ALA A 108 -12.34 4.00 6.57
C ALA A 108 -11.89 4.72 7.87
N ASN A 109 -11.56 3.95 8.91
CA ASN A 109 -10.87 4.40 10.10
C ASN A 109 -9.53 3.68 10.27
N PHE A 110 -8.48 4.43 10.55
CA PHE A 110 -7.16 3.87 10.87
C PHE A 110 -7.12 3.38 12.33
N VAL A 111 -7.70 2.21 12.58
CA VAL A 111 -7.80 1.58 13.91
C VAL A 111 -7.45 0.09 13.88
N PRO A 112 -6.99 -0.51 14.99
CA PRO A 112 -6.60 -1.93 15.06
C PRO A 112 -7.79 -2.87 15.36
N TYR A 113 -9.01 -2.49 14.96
CA TYR A 113 -10.23 -3.23 15.23
C TYR A 113 -10.89 -3.66 13.93
N VAL A 114 -11.48 -4.84 13.98
CA VAL A 114 -12.30 -5.38 12.90
C VAL A 114 -13.69 -5.61 13.44
N PHE A 115 -14.68 -4.96 12.83
CA PHE A 115 -16.07 -5.09 13.23
C PHE A 115 -16.74 -6.16 12.39
N ALA A 116 -17.31 -7.17 13.06
CA ALA A 116 -18.10 -8.22 12.47
C ALA A 116 -19.59 -8.05 12.83
N GLU A 117 -20.47 -8.90 12.30
CA GLU A 117 -21.93 -8.83 12.51
C GLU A 117 -22.33 -8.74 13.99
N ASN A 118 -21.68 -9.55 14.82
CA ASN A 118 -22.09 -9.81 16.19
C ASN A 118 -21.04 -9.39 17.22
N GLY A 119 -19.93 -8.77 16.79
CA GLY A 119 -18.87 -8.37 17.71
C GLY A 119 -17.67 -7.72 17.04
N VAL A 120 -16.62 -7.56 17.83
CA VAL A 120 -15.40 -6.87 17.47
C VAL A 120 -14.20 -7.78 17.73
N TYR A 121 -13.33 -7.86 16.74
CA TYR A 121 -12.02 -8.48 16.83
C TYR A 121 -10.97 -7.39 17.12
N ASP A 122 -10.35 -7.46 18.29
CA ASP A 122 -9.28 -6.57 18.76
C ASP A 122 -7.91 -7.14 18.42
N PHE A 123 -7.19 -6.47 17.51
CA PHE A 123 -5.81 -6.78 17.14
C PHE A 123 -4.78 -5.89 17.86
N SER A 124 -5.22 -5.00 18.75
CA SER A 124 -4.32 -4.11 19.51
C SER A 124 -3.44 -4.90 20.49
N GLY A 125 -3.92 -6.02 21.03
CA GLY A 125 -3.20 -6.86 22.01
C GLY A 125 -2.10 -7.76 21.41
N ASN A 126 -1.49 -8.58 22.28
CA ASN A 126 -0.54 -9.64 21.86
C ASN A 126 -1.23 -10.85 21.24
N ARG A 127 -2.53 -10.99 21.48
CA ARG A 127 -3.39 -12.03 20.93
C ARG A 127 -4.66 -11.39 20.40
N LEU A 128 -5.26 -12.02 19.41
CA LEU A 128 -6.57 -11.65 18.90
C LEU A 128 -7.64 -11.92 19.97
N ILE A 129 -8.46 -10.92 20.28
CA ILE A 129 -9.58 -11.06 21.24
C ILE A 129 -10.88 -10.73 20.52
N TYR A 130 -11.85 -11.64 20.60
CA TYR A 130 -13.20 -11.39 20.11
C TYR A 130 -14.12 -10.99 21.26
N SER A 131 -14.83 -9.88 21.11
CA SER A 131 -15.83 -9.39 22.06
C SER A 131 -17.17 -9.27 21.36
N LYS A 132 -18.21 -9.96 21.87
CA LYS A 132 -19.57 -9.80 21.36
C LYS A 132 -20.10 -8.41 21.67
N PHE A 133 -20.95 -7.87 20.79
CA PHE A 133 -21.71 -6.68 21.13
C PHE A 133 -22.63 -6.97 22.30
N SER A 134 -22.53 -6.15 23.35
CA SER A 134 -23.42 -6.20 24.51
C SER A 134 -24.84 -5.78 24.15
N LYS A 135 -24.98 -4.89 23.16
CA LYS A 135 -26.24 -4.41 22.59
C LYS A 135 -26.04 -4.10 21.12
N ILE A 136 -27.07 -4.41 20.33
CA ILE A 136 -27.22 -3.97 18.93
C ILE A 136 -28.51 -3.16 18.88
N LEU A 137 -28.40 -1.88 18.53
CA LEU A 137 -29.48 -0.90 18.64
C LEU A 137 -29.86 -0.34 17.26
N ASN A 138 -31.14 -0.03 17.08
CA ASN A 138 -31.68 0.59 15.88
C ASN A 138 -31.47 -0.23 14.59
N SER A 139 -31.31 -1.55 14.73
CA SER A 139 -30.98 -2.43 13.60
C SER A 139 -32.06 -2.48 12.52
N LYS A 140 -33.31 -2.16 12.87
CA LYS A 140 -34.48 -2.13 11.98
C LYS A 140 -35.03 -0.72 11.81
N ASN A 141 -34.24 0.30 12.14
CA ASN A 141 -34.67 1.71 12.16
C ASN A 141 -35.93 1.91 13.01
N GLU A 142 -35.96 1.26 14.18
CA GLU A 142 -37.12 1.21 15.08
C GLU A 142 -37.21 2.37 16.07
N LEU A 143 -36.15 3.17 16.23
CA LEU A 143 -36.12 4.29 17.18
C LEU A 143 -36.69 5.57 16.56
N SER A 144 -37.47 6.33 17.33
CA SER A 144 -37.84 7.69 16.96
C SER A 144 -36.63 8.64 17.02
N ASP A 145 -36.67 9.77 16.31
CA ASP A 145 -35.58 10.76 16.30
C ASP A 145 -35.15 11.20 17.70
N LYS A 146 -36.11 11.40 18.59
CA LYS A 146 -35.86 11.82 19.98
C LYS A 146 -35.16 10.71 20.77
N GLU A 147 -35.61 9.47 20.64
CA GLU A 147 -35.01 8.32 21.31
C GLU A 147 -33.62 8.03 20.76
N PHE A 148 -33.49 8.02 19.42
CA PHE A 148 -32.21 7.86 18.73
C PHE A 148 -31.20 8.89 19.24
N LYS A 149 -31.57 10.18 19.24
CA LYS A 149 -30.69 11.25 19.72
C LYS A 149 -30.28 11.03 21.17
N SER A 150 -31.23 10.75 22.06
CA SER A 150 -30.95 10.55 23.48
C SER A 150 -29.99 9.37 23.71
N ILE A 151 -30.25 8.24 23.06
CA ILE A 151 -29.44 7.02 23.19
C ILE A 151 -28.05 7.24 22.57
N PHE A 152 -27.97 7.88 21.41
CA PHE A 152 -26.71 8.19 20.75
C PHE A 152 -25.84 9.11 21.62
N GLU A 153 -26.39 10.23 22.11
CA GLU A 153 -25.65 11.20 22.91
C GLU A 153 -25.18 10.60 24.25
N GLU A 154 -26.00 9.75 24.88
CA GLU A 154 -25.62 9.02 26.09
C GLU A 154 -24.42 8.09 25.81
N ASN A 155 -24.52 7.24 24.79
CA ASN A 155 -23.45 6.31 24.45
C ASN A 155 -22.18 7.05 24.02
N TYR A 156 -22.30 8.09 23.21
CA TYR A 156 -21.18 8.93 22.81
C TYR A 156 -20.49 9.54 24.03
N GLY A 157 -21.26 10.12 24.96
CA GLY A 157 -20.74 10.77 26.17
C GLY A 157 -19.96 9.82 27.08
N GLN A 158 -20.43 8.58 27.23
CA GLN A 158 -19.84 7.59 28.13
C GLN A 158 -18.70 6.76 27.50
N SER A 159 -18.52 6.84 26.17
CA SER A 159 -17.57 6.00 25.45
C SER A 159 -16.18 6.62 25.36
N ASN A 160 -15.15 5.76 25.54
CA ASN A 160 -13.75 6.11 25.34
C ASN A 160 -13.33 5.97 23.87
N LEU A 161 -13.96 5.04 23.13
CA LEU A 161 -13.83 4.93 21.68
C LEU A 161 -15.19 5.05 21.01
N VAL A 162 -15.22 5.78 19.89
CA VAL A 162 -16.38 5.92 19.03
C VAL A 162 -15.88 5.85 17.60
N ILE A 163 -16.36 4.86 16.85
CA ILE A 163 -15.92 4.58 15.49
C ILE A 163 -17.18 4.51 14.61
N TYR A 164 -17.16 5.18 13.48
CA TYR A 164 -18.26 5.24 12.52
C TYR A 164 -17.86 4.51 11.24
N ASP A 165 -18.78 3.81 10.59
CA ASP A 165 -18.49 3.12 9.33
C ASP A 165 -19.47 3.51 8.23
N THR A 166 -19.08 3.18 7.00
CA THR A 166 -19.89 3.37 5.79
C THR A 166 -20.24 2.07 5.09
N ASP A 167 -19.85 0.91 5.65
CA ASP A 167 -20.08 -0.37 5.00
C ASP A 167 -21.58 -0.69 4.85
N ARG A 168 -22.03 -0.62 3.60
CA ARG A 168 -23.40 -0.85 3.13
C ARG A 168 -23.82 -2.32 3.19
N LYS A 169 -22.95 -3.23 3.65
CA LYS A 169 -23.18 -4.67 3.59
C LYS A 169 -23.89 -5.29 4.79
N VAL A 170 -24.00 -4.61 5.95
CA VAL A 170 -24.67 -5.23 7.12
C VAL A 170 -26.12 -5.62 6.82
N GLU A 171 -26.76 -4.96 5.85
CA GLU A 171 -27.83 -5.53 5.01
C GLU A 171 -28.08 -4.56 3.85
N TYR A 172 -27.76 -5.00 2.63
CA TYR A 172 -27.88 -4.19 1.41
C TYR A 172 -29.34 -3.69 1.28
N GLY A 173 -29.56 -2.37 1.41
CA GLY A 173 -30.87 -1.73 1.30
C GLY A 173 -31.41 -1.05 2.58
N ARG A 174 -30.73 -1.15 3.72
CA ARG A 174 -31.16 -0.46 4.96
C ARG A 174 -30.94 1.05 4.94
N ASN A 175 -29.98 1.56 4.16
CA ASN A 175 -29.54 2.96 4.16
C ASN A 175 -29.21 3.52 5.56
N CYS A 176 -28.68 2.67 6.44
CA CYS A 176 -28.19 3.05 7.77
C CYS A 176 -26.70 2.72 7.87
N PHE A 177 -25.97 3.53 8.62
CA PHE A 177 -24.54 3.40 8.83
C PHE A 177 -24.25 2.93 10.25
N PRO A 178 -23.35 1.95 10.45
CA PRO A 178 -23.07 1.45 11.79
C PRO A 178 -22.17 2.42 12.57
N MET A 179 -22.44 2.51 13.86
CA MET A 179 -21.74 3.31 14.85
C MET A 179 -21.34 2.40 16.01
N TYR A 180 -20.06 2.34 16.31
CA TYR A 180 -19.50 1.47 17.34
C TYR A 180 -19.05 2.30 18.55
N PHE A 181 -19.48 1.90 19.73
CA PHE A 181 -19.21 2.55 20.99
C PHE A 181 -18.50 1.57 21.92
N GLN A 182 -17.31 1.93 22.40
CA GLN A 182 -16.65 1.19 23.46
C GLN A 182 -16.90 1.85 24.81
N ARG A 183 -17.40 1.08 25.78
CA ARG A 183 -17.61 1.51 27.16
C ARG A 183 -16.96 0.52 28.11
N GLY A 184 -15.76 0.84 28.58
CA GLY A 184 -14.93 -0.10 29.33
C GLY A 184 -14.57 -1.30 28.45
N GLU A 185 -14.91 -2.51 28.88
CA GLU A 185 -14.67 -3.74 28.10
C GLU A 185 -15.81 -4.07 27.13
N ASN A 186 -16.93 -3.37 27.19
CA ASN A 186 -18.11 -3.65 26.38
C ASN A 186 -18.12 -2.86 25.08
N TRP A 187 -18.61 -3.51 24.03
CA TRP A 187 -18.91 -2.87 22.75
C TRP A 187 -20.43 -2.79 22.54
N ILE A 188 -20.89 -1.67 21.99
CA ILE A 188 -22.26 -1.45 21.56
C ILE A 188 -22.22 -1.08 20.08
N LEU A 189 -23.07 -1.73 19.29
CA LEU A 189 -23.33 -1.38 17.90
C LEU A 189 -24.68 -0.67 17.84
N MET A 190 -24.71 0.49 17.21
CA MET A 190 -25.94 1.23 16.91
C MET A 190 -25.94 1.62 15.44
N PHE A 191 -27.06 1.43 14.76
CA PHE A 191 -27.20 1.91 13.37
C PHE A 191 -27.76 3.32 13.35
N SER A 192 -27.26 4.17 12.45
CA SER A 192 -27.83 5.48 12.19
C SER A 192 -29.31 5.40 11.82
N GLN A 193 -29.99 6.55 11.85
CA GLN A 193 -31.28 6.64 11.20
C GLN A 193 -31.14 6.40 9.69
N LYS A 194 -32.23 5.96 9.07
CA LYS A 194 -32.28 5.77 7.63
C LYS A 194 -31.99 7.09 6.91
N ASP A 195 -31.16 7.00 5.87
CA ASP A 195 -30.77 8.13 5.02
C ASP A 195 -30.07 9.26 5.82
N ASP A 196 -29.29 8.92 6.85
CA ASP A 196 -28.54 9.90 7.64
C ASP A 196 -27.27 10.37 6.90
N TYR A 197 -27.31 11.58 6.34
CA TYR A 197 -26.24 12.13 5.52
C TYR A 197 -25.11 12.79 6.34
N ARG A 198 -25.19 12.81 7.68
CA ARG A 198 -24.28 13.60 8.53
C ARG A 198 -22.86 13.05 8.67
N PHE A 199 -22.54 11.92 8.05
CA PHE A 199 -21.24 11.28 8.13
C PHE A 199 -20.23 11.91 7.16
N SER A 200 -19.05 12.30 7.63
CA SER A 200 -17.96 12.74 6.76
C SER A 200 -17.25 11.52 6.19
N HIS A 201 -17.58 11.13 4.97
CA HIS A 201 -16.93 10.03 4.29
C HIS A 201 -16.77 10.34 2.82
N GLN A 202 -15.78 9.74 2.21
CA GLN A 202 -15.50 9.96 0.81
C GLN A 202 -16.74 9.72 -0.07
N GLY A 203 -17.04 10.69 -0.93
CA GLY A 203 -18.18 10.66 -1.83
C GLY A 203 -19.48 11.18 -1.21
N ASN A 204 -19.41 11.76 -0.01
CA ASN A 204 -20.51 12.55 0.52
C ASN A 204 -20.43 13.98 -0.05
N GLU A 205 -21.13 14.23 -1.15
CA GLU A 205 -21.17 15.53 -1.84
C GLU A 205 -21.72 16.68 -0.97
N VAL A 206 -22.30 16.36 0.19
CA VAL A 206 -22.93 17.34 1.09
C VAL A 206 -21.92 17.97 2.05
N PHE A 207 -20.78 17.33 2.34
CA PHE A 207 -19.81 17.80 3.33
C PHE A 207 -18.44 18.09 2.70
N GLU A 208 -17.97 19.33 2.83
CA GLU A 208 -16.69 19.79 2.25
C GLU A 208 -15.44 19.33 3.04
N SER A 209 -15.52 18.25 3.83
CA SER A 209 -14.45 17.82 4.73
C SER A 209 -14.36 16.30 4.90
N ASP A 210 -14.26 15.57 3.79
CA ASP A 210 -14.09 14.12 3.75
C ASP A 210 -12.73 13.74 4.31
N THR A 211 -12.70 13.23 5.54
CA THR A 211 -11.42 12.85 6.16
C THR A 211 -11.05 11.42 5.77
N ILE A 212 -9.88 11.24 5.16
CA ILE A 212 -9.35 9.91 4.83
C ILE A 212 -8.82 9.26 6.11
N GLY A 213 -9.21 8.01 6.35
CA GLY A 213 -8.81 7.25 7.54
C GLY A 213 -9.51 7.70 8.83
N GLN A 214 -10.55 8.52 8.73
CA GLN A 214 -11.45 8.86 9.82
C GLN A 214 -12.82 9.26 9.27
N ILE A 215 -13.87 8.55 9.69
CA ILE A 215 -15.24 9.02 9.51
C ILE A 215 -15.66 9.76 10.77
N ASP A 216 -16.24 10.94 10.62
CA ASP A 216 -16.86 11.70 11.71
C ASP A 216 -18.37 11.80 11.47
N PHE A 217 -19.12 12.06 12.53
CA PHE A 217 -20.53 12.40 12.45
C PHE A 217 -20.69 13.89 12.79
N LYS A 218 -21.52 14.64 12.06
CA LYS A 218 -21.64 16.10 12.24
C LYS A 218 -21.89 16.49 13.71
N GLY A 219 -20.94 17.21 14.32
CA GLY A 219 -20.98 17.63 15.72
C GLY A 219 -20.45 16.61 16.74
N PHE A 220 -20.16 15.38 16.29
CA PHE A 220 -19.72 14.25 17.10
C PHE A 220 -18.56 13.52 16.37
N PRO A 221 -17.33 14.05 16.46
CA PRO A 221 -16.18 13.41 15.81
C PRO A 221 -15.89 12.04 16.41
N ALA A 222 -15.30 11.15 15.61
CA ALA A 222 -14.84 9.85 16.10
C ALA A 222 -13.83 10.02 17.25
N LYS A 223 -13.92 9.13 18.23
CA LYS A 223 -13.01 9.06 19.37
C LYS A 223 -12.09 7.86 19.17
N PHE A 224 -10.82 8.11 18.86
CA PHE A 224 -9.84 7.04 18.68
C PHE A 224 -8.97 6.79 19.91
N SER A 225 -9.06 7.62 20.94
CA SER A 225 -8.14 7.58 22.09
C SER A 225 -6.68 7.44 21.62
N ASN A 226 -5.91 6.51 22.18
CA ASN A 226 -4.55 6.16 21.75
C ASN A 226 -4.47 5.06 20.68
N GLN A 227 -5.60 4.69 20.06
CA GLN A 227 -5.69 3.59 19.08
C GLN A 227 -5.60 4.08 17.63
N ARG A 228 -5.51 5.39 17.39
CA ARG A 228 -5.34 5.93 16.03
C ARG A 228 -4.03 5.42 15.44
N LEU A 229 -4.11 4.80 14.28
CA LEU A 229 -2.97 4.37 13.50
C LEU A 229 -2.57 5.45 12.48
N THR A 230 -1.30 5.48 12.15
CA THR A 230 -0.68 6.47 11.25
C THR A 230 -0.26 5.79 9.95
N VAL A 231 -0.61 6.38 8.81
CA VAL A 231 -0.15 5.87 7.50
C VAL A 231 1.32 6.21 7.23
N LEU A 232 2.01 5.38 6.46
CA LEU A 232 3.37 5.62 5.98
C LEU A 232 3.34 6.35 4.62
N LYS A 233 4.49 6.84 4.17
CA LYS A 233 4.60 7.58 2.90
C LYS A 233 5.88 7.22 2.15
N ASP A 234 5.78 7.09 0.83
CA ASP A 234 6.92 7.16 -0.07
C ASP A 234 7.20 8.61 -0.42
N VAL A 235 8.29 9.14 0.13
CA VAL A 235 8.67 10.56 0.01
C VAL A 235 8.98 10.94 -1.43
N LYS A 236 9.54 10.00 -2.20
CA LYS A 236 9.98 10.28 -3.56
C LYS A 236 8.81 10.56 -4.50
N THR A 237 7.70 9.85 -4.30
CA THR A 237 6.50 9.98 -5.14
C THR A 237 5.37 10.75 -4.45
N GLY A 238 5.47 10.99 -3.14
CA GLY A 238 4.40 11.60 -2.36
C GLY A 238 3.28 10.64 -1.98
N LEU A 239 3.37 9.37 -2.37
CA LEU A 239 2.30 8.37 -2.23
C LEU A 239 2.15 7.88 -0.79
N TYR A 240 0.92 7.86 -0.28
CA TYR A 240 0.60 7.30 1.04
C TYR A 240 0.35 5.78 0.95
N SER A 241 0.68 5.05 2.02
CA SER A 241 0.49 3.60 2.10
C SER A 241 -0.96 3.21 2.41
N ILE A 242 -1.90 3.72 1.63
CA ILE A 242 -3.33 3.36 1.68
C ILE A 242 -3.78 2.65 0.41
N ASN A 243 -4.96 2.02 0.46
CA ASN A 243 -5.58 1.45 -0.73
C ASN A 243 -5.82 2.56 -1.76
N GLN A 244 -5.46 2.27 -3.01
CA GLN A 244 -5.69 3.18 -4.12
C GLN A 244 -7.14 3.09 -4.59
N LEU A 245 -7.68 4.20 -5.07
CA LEU A 245 -9.09 4.30 -5.49
C LEU A 245 -9.18 4.12 -6.99
N GLY A 246 -9.34 2.87 -7.41
CA GLY A 246 -9.32 2.52 -8.83
C GLY A 246 -7.94 2.82 -9.44
N LYS A 247 -7.86 3.86 -10.27
CA LYS A 247 -6.61 4.29 -10.91
C LYS A 247 -5.92 5.47 -10.21
N GLU A 248 -6.60 6.10 -9.25
CA GLU A 248 -6.09 7.29 -8.57
C GLU A 248 -5.09 6.90 -7.48
N LYS A 249 -3.93 7.57 -7.51
CA LYS A 249 -2.89 7.44 -6.49
C LYS A 249 -3.13 8.48 -5.41
N ILE A 250 -3.30 8.05 -4.15
CA ILE A 250 -3.46 9.02 -3.06
C ILE A 250 -2.09 9.55 -2.66
N ASP A 251 -1.67 10.61 -3.32
CA ASP A 251 -0.45 11.38 -3.06
C ASP A 251 -0.77 12.83 -2.65
N ASP A 252 0.26 13.65 -2.48
CA ASP A 252 0.07 15.05 -2.12
C ASP A 252 -0.68 15.85 -3.20
N ASP A 253 -0.48 15.54 -4.47
CA ASP A 253 -1.11 16.24 -5.60
C ASP A 253 -2.61 15.92 -5.67
N TYR A 254 -2.97 14.65 -5.48
CA TYR A 254 -4.36 14.23 -5.32
C TYR A 254 -5.04 15.01 -4.19
N LEU A 255 -4.42 15.06 -3.00
CA LEU A 255 -4.97 15.77 -1.85
C LEU A 255 -4.96 17.30 -2.00
N ASN A 256 -4.16 17.85 -2.91
CA ASN A 256 -4.20 19.27 -3.26
C ASN A 256 -5.31 19.57 -4.26
N LYS A 257 -5.55 18.67 -5.22
CA LYS A 257 -6.59 18.78 -6.24
C LYS A 257 -7.98 18.62 -5.64
N TYR A 258 -8.16 17.64 -4.76
CA TYR A 258 -9.42 17.36 -4.06
C TYR A 258 -9.39 17.95 -2.65
N TYR A 259 -9.44 19.29 -2.56
CA TYR A 259 -9.25 20.04 -1.30
C TYR A 259 -10.26 19.70 -0.19
N THR A 260 -11.41 19.13 -0.53
CA THR A 260 -12.40 18.63 0.45
C THR A 260 -11.93 17.34 1.13
N GLN A 261 -10.96 16.62 0.55
CA GLN A 261 -10.40 15.41 1.12
C GLN A 261 -9.20 15.72 2.03
N ILE A 262 -9.29 15.31 3.28
CA ILE A 262 -8.34 15.67 4.34
C ILE A 262 -7.66 14.41 4.88
N LEU A 263 -6.34 14.31 4.71
CA LEU A 263 -5.52 13.32 5.41
C LEU A 263 -4.69 14.03 6.49
N LYS A 264 -4.90 13.71 7.77
CA LYS A 264 -4.21 14.39 8.89
C LYS A 264 -2.69 14.20 8.80
N GLU A 265 -2.26 13.03 8.33
CA GLU A 265 -0.87 12.63 8.19
C GLU A 265 -0.12 13.42 7.11
N LYS A 266 -0.83 14.13 6.20
CA LYS A 266 -0.20 15.05 5.23
C LYS A 266 0.64 16.15 5.87
N LYS A 267 0.32 16.53 7.11
CA LYS A 267 1.04 17.56 7.88
C LYS A 267 2.33 17.06 8.54
N LEU A 268 2.59 15.75 8.51
CA LEU A 268 3.76 15.17 9.14
C LEU A 268 5.00 15.26 8.23
N ASP A 269 6.17 15.38 8.84
CA ASP A 269 7.45 15.36 8.11
C ASP A 269 7.88 13.92 7.82
N TYR A 270 8.01 13.58 6.54
CA TYR A 270 8.53 12.30 6.08
C TYR A 270 9.91 12.41 5.42
N GLN A 271 10.59 13.56 5.41
CA GLN A 271 11.88 13.70 4.71
C GLN A 271 12.90 12.64 5.12
N THR A 272 13.53 11.96 4.14
CA THR A 272 14.45 10.83 4.36
C THR A 272 15.60 10.86 3.34
N ASP A 273 16.77 10.35 3.73
CA ASP A 273 17.91 10.14 2.83
C ASP A 273 17.85 8.76 2.14
N ASP A 274 16.97 7.89 2.64
CA ASP A 274 16.77 6.55 2.13
C ASP A 274 16.15 6.60 0.74
N LYS A 275 16.66 5.78 -0.17
CA LYS A 275 16.24 5.84 -1.58
C LYS A 275 16.62 4.62 -2.38
N ILE A 276 15.77 4.34 -3.37
CA ILE A 276 16.00 3.32 -4.38
C ILE A 276 16.62 3.98 -5.62
N LYS A 277 17.81 3.53 -6.00
CA LYS A 277 18.52 3.98 -7.20
C LYS A 277 18.65 2.84 -8.21
N LEU A 278 18.20 3.08 -9.44
CA LEU A 278 18.53 2.24 -10.58
C LEU A 278 20.01 2.42 -10.93
N LEU A 279 20.77 1.33 -10.92
CA LEU A 279 22.20 1.33 -11.23
C LEU A 279 22.49 0.95 -12.67
N SER A 280 21.78 -0.05 -13.19
CA SER A 280 21.88 -0.52 -14.57
C SER A 280 20.63 -1.30 -14.94
N ARG A 281 20.46 -1.57 -16.22
CA ARG A 281 19.40 -2.43 -16.75
C ARG A 281 19.95 -3.30 -17.88
N LYS A 282 19.36 -4.47 -18.08
CA LYS A 282 19.60 -5.39 -19.18
C LYS A 282 18.27 -5.63 -19.89
N LYS A 283 18.21 -5.47 -21.21
CA LYS A 283 17.05 -5.83 -22.00
C LYS A 283 16.90 -7.35 -21.99
N ASP A 284 15.70 -7.80 -21.69
CA ASP A 284 15.34 -9.21 -21.72
C ASP A 284 14.46 -9.49 -22.94
N ASP A 285 13.43 -8.67 -23.15
CA ASP A 285 12.46 -8.84 -24.23
C ASP A 285 11.83 -7.51 -24.64
N TYR A 286 11.05 -7.50 -25.72
CA TYR A 286 10.14 -6.42 -26.05
C TYR A 286 8.96 -6.38 -25.08
N TYR A 287 8.46 -5.16 -24.83
CA TYR A 287 7.21 -4.94 -24.11
C TYR A 287 6.12 -4.54 -25.10
N GLU A 288 4.99 -5.23 -25.05
CA GLU A 288 3.83 -4.97 -25.91
C GLU A 288 2.65 -4.45 -25.09
N THR A 289 2.02 -3.38 -25.57
CA THR A 289 0.81 -2.81 -24.96
C THR A 289 -0.48 -3.34 -25.58
N GLY A 290 -0.41 -4.30 -26.51
CA GLY A 290 -1.57 -5.00 -27.07
C GLY A 290 -2.49 -4.18 -28.00
N ASN A 291 -2.07 -2.97 -28.44
CA ASN A 291 -2.89 -2.16 -29.35
C ASN A 291 -2.69 -2.60 -30.82
N PRO A 292 -3.75 -3.01 -31.56
CA PRO A 292 -3.67 -3.45 -32.95
C PRO A 292 -3.25 -2.35 -33.95
N PHE A 293 -3.26 -1.07 -33.55
CA PHE A 293 -2.77 0.06 -34.33
C PHE A 293 -1.33 0.47 -33.98
N SER A 294 -0.62 -0.32 -33.18
CA SER A 294 0.77 -0.01 -32.81
C SER A 294 1.69 -0.16 -34.02
N LEU A 295 2.62 0.79 -34.16
CA LEU A 295 3.72 0.65 -35.11
C LEU A 295 4.52 -0.63 -34.83
N PRO A 296 5.19 -1.24 -35.83
CA PRO A 296 6.02 -2.42 -35.60
C PRO A 296 7.00 -2.21 -34.44
N LYS A 297 7.25 -3.26 -33.65
CA LYS A 297 8.07 -3.21 -32.42
C LYS A 297 9.44 -2.54 -32.58
N TRP A 298 10.02 -2.58 -33.78
CA TRP A 298 11.32 -1.99 -34.07
C TRP A 298 11.27 -0.47 -34.36
N VAL A 299 10.08 0.10 -34.57
CA VAL A 299 9.85 1.53 -34.83
C VAL A 299 9.66 2.30 -33.51
N THR A 300 8.86 1.77 -32.58
CA THR A 300 8.64 2.33 -31.22
C THR A 300 8.90 1.27 -30.15
N PRO A 301 10.16 0.82 -29.99
CA PRO A 301 10.52 -0.30 -29.14
C PRO A 301 10.44 0.05 -27.66
N SER A 302 9.50 -0.58 -26.96
CA SER A 302 9.50 -0.67 -25.50
C SER A 302 10.13 -2.01 -25.09
N PHE A 303 10.84 -2.03 -23.96
CA PHE A 303 11.56 -3.23 -23.51
C PHE A 303 11.19 -3.61 -22.08
N ILE A 304 11.04 -4.92 -21.86
CA ILE A 304 11.14 -5.53 -20.53
C ILE A 304 12.62 -5.67 -20.21
N ASN A 305 13.01 -5.22 -19.03
CA ASN A 305 14.40 -5.21 -18.59
C ASN A 305 14.53 -5.93 -17.23
N THR A 306 15.67 -6.58 -17.03
CA THR A 306 16.19 -6.84 -15.67
C THR A 306 16.93 -5.59 -15.21
N ALA A 307 16.41 -4.95 -14.18
CA ALA A 307 16.97 -3.76 -13.57
C ALA A 307 17.71 -4.11 -12.27
N TYR A 308 18.86 -3.47 -12.08
CA TYR A 308 19.73 -3.65 -10.92
C TYR A 308 19.62 -2.41 -10.03
N TYR A 309 19.22 -2.60 -8.79
CA TYR A 309 18.92 -1.54 -7.85
C TYR A 309 19.89 -1.53 -6.69
N ARG A 310 20.11 -0.32 -6.17
CA ARG A 310 20.67 -0.07 -4.85
C ARG A 310 19.64 0.65 -4.01
N LEU A 311 19.19 0.03 -2.94
CA LEU A 311 18.49 0.70 -1.86
C LEU A 311 19.53 1.20 -0.86
N ILE A 312 19.49 2.50 -0.57
CA ILE A 312 20.16 3.07 0.59
C ILE A 312 19.11 3.10 1.69
N TYR A 313 19.34 2.41 2.80
CA TYR A 313 18.45 2.36 3.95
C TYR A 313 19.27 2.48 5.23
N GLN A 314 19.03 3.51 6.04
CA GLN A 314 19.76 3.80 7.28
C GLN A 314 21.29 3.71 7.11
N ASN A 315 21.82 4.39 6.08
CA ASN A 315 23.24 4.40 5.69
C ASN A 315 23.82 3.06 5.18
N GLU A 316 23.03 2.00 5.12
CA GLU A 316 23.44 0.72 4.52
C GLU A 316 22.98 0.61 3.07
N LYS A 317 23.68 -0.23 2.30
CA LYS A 317 23.38 -0.47 0.89
C LYS A 317 22.87 -1.89 0.72
N LEU A 318 21.61 -2.03 0.33
CA LEU A 318 21.02 -3.29 -0.13
C LEU A 318 21.01 -3.32 -1.66
N PHE A 319 21.40 -4.45 -2.23
CA PHE A 319 21.49 -4.63 -3.68
C PHE A 319 20.55 -5.74 -4.14
N PHE A 320 19.69 -5.44 -5.09
CA PHE A 320 18.72 -6.39 -5.61
C PHE A 320 18.44 -6.16 -7.10
N LYS A 321 17.84 -7.15 -7.75
CA LYS A 321 17.36 -7.05 -9.12
C LYS A 321 15.87 -7.33 -9.21
N ALA A 322 15.18 -6.58 -10.04
CA ALA A 322 13.75 -6.73 -10.33
C ALA A 322 13.48 -6.41 -11.80
N LYS A 323 12.28 -6.72 -12.31
CA LYS A 323 11.89 -6.33 -13.67
C LYS A 323 11.58 -4.83 -13.71
N ALA A 324 11.77 -4.23 -14.88
CA ALA A 324 11.44 -2.84 -15.16
C ALA A 324 11.07 -2.70 -16.64
N VAL A 325 10.25 -1.72 -16.98
CA VAL A 325 9.89 -1.41 -18.36
C VAL A 325 10.54 -0.11 -18.79
N LYS A 326 11.19 -0.14 -19.95
CA LYS A 326 11.66 1.08 -20.61
C LYS A 326 10.76 1.31 -21.81
N MET A 327 9.81 2.23 -21.67
CA MET A 327 8.99 2.68 -22.79
C MET A 327 9.84 3.45 -23.80
N TYR A 328 9.43 3.46 -25.06
CA TYR A 328 10.15 4.16 -26.12
C TYR A 328 10.20 5.69 -25.88
N ASP A 329 9.10 6.26 -25.42
CA ASP A 329 8.85 7.69 -25.21
C ASP A 329 9.29 8.20 -23.83
N SER A 330 9.38 7.32 -22.83
CA SER A 330 9.79 7.72 -21.47
C SER A 330 11.30 7.82 -21.34
N PRO A 331 11.90 8.90 -20.80
CA PRO A 331 13.35 8.96 -20.58
C PRO A 331 13.85 7.95 -19.52
N THR A 332 12.99 7.55 -18.59
CA THR A 332 13.30 6.68 -17.46
C THR A 332 12.68 5.29 -17.59
N ALA A 333 13.23 4.31 -16.89
CA ALA A 333 12.58 3.00 -16.78
C ALA A 333 11.52 3.04 -15.66
N GLN A 334 10.29 2.65 -16.01
CA GLN A 334 9.23 2.35 -15.06
C GLN A 334 9.61 1.11 -14.26
N ASN A 335 9.53 1.21 -12.94
CA ASN A 335 9.87 0.13 -12.03
C ASN A 335 8.85 -0.11 -10.92
N ASP A 336 7.94 0.85 -10.68
CA ASP A 336 6.89 0.79 -9.67
C ASP A 336 7.39 0.26 -8.31
N LEU A 337 8.56 0.76 -7.90
CA LEU A 337 9.14 0.51 -6.59
C LEU A 337 8.88 1.72 -5.68
N TYR A 338 8.18 1.52 -4.58
CA TYR A 338 7.81 2.54 -3.61
C TYR A 338 8.35 2.17 -2.23
N LEU A 339 8.99 3.12 -1.55
CA LEU A 339 9.58 2.91 -0.22
C LEU A 339 8.74 3.64 0.83
N TYR A 340 7.88 2.92 1.53
CA TYR A 340 7.03 3.49 2.57
C TYR A 340 7.75 3.51 3.91
N GLU A 341 7.92 4.71 4.45
CA GLU A 341 8.58 4.96 5.71
C GLU A 341 7.68 5.69 6.71
N LEU A 342 8.01 5.54 7.99
CA LEU A 342 7.41 6.31 9.06
C LEU A 342 7.73 7.80 8.91
N PRO A 343 6.89 8.69 9.47
CA PRO A 343 7.27 10.09 9.63
C PRO A 343 8.48 10.20 10.57
N LYS A 344 9.29 11.24 10.37
CA LYS A 344 10.57 11.48 11.05
C LYS A 344 10.48 11.32 12.57
N GLN A 345 9.41 11.83 13.17
CA GLN A 345 9.17 11.77 14.63
C GLN A 345 9.03 10.34 15.20
N PHE A 346 8.77 9.33 14.36
CA PHE A 346 8.62 7.93 14.78
C PHE A 346 9.74 7.01 14.31
N ARG A 347 10.65 7.44 13.43
CA ARG A 347 11.73 6.59 12.89
C ARG A 347 12.75 6.14 13.92
N THR A 348 12.92 6.89 15.01
CA THR A 348 13.79 6.45 16.11
C THR A 348 13.19 5.29 16.91
N LYS A 349 11.87 5.09 16.83
CA LYS A 349 11.17 3.99 17.51
C LYS A 349 11.27 2.69 16.73
N SER A 350 11.27 2.72 15.40
CA SER A 350 11.30 1.52 14.56
C SER A 350 12.20 1.69 13.36
N LYS A 351 12.99 0.65 13.08
CA LYS A 351 13.83 0.54 11.89
C LYS A 351 13.18 -0.31 10.78
N LEU A 352 11.85 -0.45 10.84
CA LEU A 352 11.07 -1.15 9.84
C LEU A 352 10.62 -0.16 8.76
N ALA A 353 10.78 -0.55 7.49
CA ALA A 353 10.18 0.12 6.34
C ALA A 353 9.55 -0.93 5.41
N PHE A 354 8.74 -0.47 4.47
CA PHE A 354 8.06 -1.35 3.53
C PHE A 354 8.45 -0.98 2.10
N LEU A 355 8.80 -1.98 1.32
CA LEU A 355 9.09 -1.87 -0.10
C LEU A 355 7.94 -2.49 -0.87
N ASP A 356 7.17 -1.67 -1.58
CA ASP A 356 6.18 -2.16 -2.52
C ASP A 356 6.80 -2.26 -3.91
N TYR A 357 6.54 -3.39 -4.57
CA TYR A 357 6.91 -3.61 -5.96
C TYR A 357 5.65 -3.93 -6.76
N GLY A 358 5.02 -2.88 -7.28
CA GLY A 358 3.71 -2.91 -7.94
C GLY A 358 3.75 -2.96 -9.46
N LEU A 359 4.84 -3.44 -10.07
CA LEU A 359 4.97 -3.46 -11.54
C LEU A 359 4.05 -4.52 -12.17
N ASP A 360 2.87 -4.10 -12.60
CA ASP A 360 1.92 -4.95 -13.32
C ASP A 360 2.12 -4.83 -14.84
N LEU A 361 2.47 -5.94 -15.49
CA LEU A 361 2.60 -6.05 -16.94
C LEU A 361 1.51 -6.92 -17.57
N GLY A 362 0.47 -7.28 -16.80
CA GLY A 362 -0.52 -8.27 -17.17
C GLY A 362 0.02 -9.70 -17.08
N GLY A 363 -0.67 -10.61 -17.75
CA GLY A 363 -0.34 -12.03 -17.76
C GLY A 363 -0.93 -12.78 -18.95
N TYR A 364 -0.54 -14.03 -19.10
CA TYR A 364 -1.07 -14.94 -20.11
C TYR A 364 -2.24 -15.71 -19.50
N MET A 365 -3.40 -15.70 -20.16
CA MET A 365 -4.52 -16.54 -19.75
C MET A 365 -4.19 -17.99 -20.08
N ASP A 366 -4.12 -18.83 -19.05
CA ASP A 366 -4.12 -20.27 -19.23
C ASP A 366 -5.52 -20.69 -19.67
N MET A 367 -5.65 -21.12 -20.93
CA MET A 367 -6.94 -21.50 -21.52
C MET A 367 -7.55 -22.76 -20.88
N THR A 368 -6.79 -23.49 -20.06
CA THR A 368 -7.22 -24.72 -19.38
C THR A 368 -7.81 -24.44 -18.00
N SER A 369 -7.17 -23.55 -17.23
CA SER A 369 -7.60 -23.18 -15.87
C SER A 369 -8.44 -21.89 -15.83
N GLY A 370 -8.38 -21.06 -16.87
CA GLY A 370 -8.95 -19.71 -16.89
C GLY A 370 -8.16 -18.71 -16.04
N GLU A 371 -7.04 -19.12 -15.44
CA GLU A 371 -6.21 -18.27 -14.61
C GLU A 371 -5.24 -17.43 -15.45
N ILE A 372 -4.91 -16.23 -14.97
CA ILE A 372 -3.93 -15.34 -15.61
C ILE A 372 -2.57 -15.57 -14.95
N ASP A 373 -1.59 -16.10 -15.69
CA ASP A 373 -0.21 -16.23 -15.23
C ASP A 373 0.55 -14.91 -15.46
N PRO A 374 0.91 -14.16 -14.40
CA PRO A 374 1.51 -12.84 -14.55
C PRO A 374 2.91 -12.90 -15.16
N ILE A 375 3.21 -11.94 -16.04
CA ILE A 375 4.54 -11.78 -16.65
C ILE A 375 5.61 -11.52 -15.57
N VAL A 376 5.24 -10.82 -14.49
CA VAL A 376 6.12 -10.51 -13.36
C VAL A 376 5.62 -11.23 -12.10
N LYS A 377 6.19 -12.40 -11.81
CA LYS A 377 5.76 -13.28 -10.70
C LYS A 377 6.22 -12.87 -9.29
N ASN A 378 7.05 -11.83 -9.16
CA ASN A 378 7.70 -11.46 -7.89
C ASN A 378 7.29 -10.06 -7.40
N THR A 379 6.20 -9.50 -7.93
CA THR A 379 5.59 -8.28 -7.39
C THR A 379 4.99 -8.51 -6.01
N GLY A 380 4.69 -7.42 -5.32
CA GLY A 380 4.05 -7.43 -4.00
C GLY A 380 4.84 -6.66 -2.96
N LEU A 381 4.40 -6.83 -1.71
CA LEU A 381 4.89 -6.07 -0.58
C LEU A 381 6.01 -6.79 0.17
N TYR A 382 7.04 -6.06 0.53
CA TYR A 382 8.21 -6.54 1.25
C TYR A 382 8.51 -5.69 2.49
N LEU A 383 9.03 -6.32 3.54
CA LEU A 383 9.58 -5.68 4.72
C LEU A 383 11.07 -5.44 4.52
N ILE A 384 11.56 -4.24 4.82
CA ILE A 384 12.96 -3.96 5.10
C ILE A 384 13.11 -3.95 6.61
N LYS A 385 13.79 -4.95 7.16
CA LYS A 385 13.83 -5.16 8.61
C LYS A 385 15.23 -5.52 9.13
N PRO A 386 15.49 -5.30 10.43
CA PRO A 386 16.72 -5.78 11.06
C PRO A 386 16.85 -7.30 10.95
N LYS A 387 18.07 -7.78 10.68
CA LYS A 387 18.36 -9.20 10.70
C LYS A 387 18.27 -9.76 12.11
N LYS A 388 17.78 -10.99 12.23
CA LYS A 388 17.96 -11.77 13.45
C LYS A 388 19.42 -12.17 13.57
N ILE A 389 20.15 -11.54 14.50
CA ILE A 389 21.47 -12.01 14.89
C ILE A 389 21.23 -13.25 15.77
N TYR A 390 21.36 -14.43 15.19
CA TYR A 390 21.53 -15.64 16.00
C TYR A 390 22.91 -15.51 16.65
N SER A 391 22.94 -15.20 17.95
CA SER A 391 24.15 -15.37 18.74
C SER A 391 24.46 -16.86 18.73
N SER A 392 25.49 -17.26 17.98
CA SER A 392 26.13 -18.55 18.19
C SER A 392 26.73 -18.51 19.59
N LYS A 393 26.04 -19.13 20.55
CA LYS A 393 26.64 -19.48 21.84
C LYS A 393 27.56 -20.67 21.66
#